data_AF-A0A1H4Q259-F1
#
_entry.id   AF-A0A1H4Q259-F1
#
_cell.length_a   1.000
_cell.length_b   1.000
_cell.length_c   1.000
_cell.angle_alpha   90.00
_cell.angle_beta   90.00
_cell.angle_gamma   90.00
#
_symmetry.space_group_name_H-M   'P 1'
#
loop_
_entity.id
_entity.type
_entity.pdbx_description
1 polymer ?
#
loop_
_entity_poly.entity_id
_entity_poly.type
_entity_poly.pdbx_seq_one_letter_code
_entity_poly.pdbx_strand_id
1 'polypeptide(L)'
;MFFLSRKKLRQFARDESGVIMTEFLIVLPLLTWTIMALVVWWDTWRTINEGQKAAYAVADLVSRQKEVDMNFINGMETVMEGLMERPNVISMRITSVRWTYDEIRETGRYSMIFSRSPNGKLTPLTASDVNNDLRHLIPVMNSGESTVILETWTKYYPAFDVGIPVSDFRNFIVTKPRFYLSVCLSENMTPCESAAS
;
A
#
# COMPACT_ATOMS: atom_id res chain seq x y z
N MET A 1 -17.54 -24.21 -67.74
CA MET A 1 -16.41 -23.27 -67.97
C MET A 1 -16.89 -21.87 -67.61
N PHE A 2 -16.76 -21.47 -66.34
CA PHE A 2 -17.25 -20.18 -65.84
C PHE A 2 -16.23 -19.09 -66.17
N PHE A 3 -16.48 -18.32 -67.24
CA PHE A 3 -15.73 -17.09 -67.52
C PHE A 3 -16.13 -16.02 -66.49
N LEU A 4 -15.44 -15.99 -65.35
CA LEU A 4 -15.49 -14.86 -64.43
C LEU A 4 -14.95 -13.61 -65.15
N SER A 5 -15.88 -12.78 -65.62
CA SER A 5 -15.59 -11.55 -66.35
C SER A 5 -14.73 -10.61 -65.50
N ARG A 6 -13.54 -10.27 -65.99
CA ARG A 6 -12.57 -9.33 -65.38
C ARG A 6 -13.21 -8.02 -64.87
N LYS A 7 -14.32 -7.57 -65.47
CA LYS A 7 -15.08 -6.39 -65.02
C LYS A 7 -15.74 -6.58 -63.65
N LYS A 8 -16.32 -7.75 -63.37
CA LYS A 8 -16.96 -8.05 -62.08
C LYS A 8 -15.94 -8.12 -60.94
N LEU A 9 -14.77 -8.73 -61.17
CA LEU A 9 -13.66 -8.72 -60.21
C LEU A 9 -13.12 -7.32 -59.94
N ARG A 10 -12.99 -6.48 -60.98
CA ARG A 10 -12.47 -5.12 -60.85
C ARG A 10 -13.46 -4.16 -60.18
N GLN A 11 -14.76 -4.43 -60.29
CA GLN A 11 -15.82 -3.70 -59.58
C GLN A 11 -15.86 -4.10 -58.10
N PHE A 12 -15.73 -5.40 -57.79
CA PHE A 12 -15.60 -5.90 -56.41
C PHE A 12 -14.34 -5.36 -55.71
N ALA A 13 -13.20 -5.31 -56.40
CA ALA A 13 -11.97 -4.72 -55.86
C ALA A 13 -12.01 -3.19 -55.65
N ARG A 14 -13.02 -2.51 -56.21
CA ARG A 14 -13.28 -1.07 -56.03
C ARG A 14 -14.47 -0.80 -55.10
N ASP A 15 -15.08 -1.85 -54.56
CA ASP A 15 -16.26 -1.74 -53.72
C ASP A 15 -15.83 -1.42 -52.28
N GLU A 16 -15.95 -0.16 -51.88
CA GLU A 16 -15.60 0.32 -50.54
C GLU A 16 -16.72 0.07 -49.51
N SER A 17 -17.85 -0.51 -49.92
CA SER A 17 -19.01 -0.77 -49.04
C SER A 17 -18.68 -1.66 -47.83
N GLY A 18 -17.68 -2.53 -47.95
CA GLY A 18 -17.19 -3.41 -46.88
C GLY A 18 -16.18 -2.77 -45.92
N VAL A 19 -15.65 -1.59 -46.25
CA VAL A 19 -14.61 -0.91 -45.46
C VAL A 19 -15.16 -0.49 -44.10
N ILE A 20 -16.38 0.03 -44.05
CA ILE A 20 -17.05 0.43 -42.81
C ILE A 20 -17.25 -0.77 -41.86
N MET A 21 -17.63 -1.94 -42.38
CA MET A 21 -17.75 -3.15 -41.55
C MET A 21 -16.40 -3.67 -41.07
N THR A 22 -15.37 -3.62 -41.92
CA THR A 22 -14.01 -4.06 -41.54
C THR A 22 -13.41 -3.15 -40.47
N GLU A 23 -13.59 -1.84 -40.62
CA GLU A 23 -13.18 -0.85 -39.62
C GLU A 23 -13.91 -1.08 -38.30
N PHE A 24 -15.24 -1.27 -38.33
CA PHE A 24 -16.02 -1.56 -37.13
C PHE A 24 -15.58 -2.84 -36.41
N LEU A 25 -15.25 -3.91 -37.16
CA LEU A 25 -14.79 -5.18 -36.60
C LEU A 25 -13.45 -5.07 -35.85
N ILE A 26 -12.60 -4.12 -36.22
CA ILE A 26 -11.31 -3.87 -35.55
C ILE A 26 -11.47 -2.86 -34.41
N VAL A 27 -12.21 -1.78 -34.65
CA VAL A 27 -12.37 -0.67 -33.70
C VAL A 27 -13.23 -1.08 -32.51
N LEU A 28 -14.32 -1.84 -32.71
CA LEU A 28 -15.21 -2.24 -31.63
C LEU A 28 -14.50 -3.02 -30.51
N PRO A 29 -13.78 -4.15 -30.76
CA PRO A 29 -13.09 -4.87 -29.69
C PRO A 29 -11.97 -4.05 -29.03
N LEU A 30 -11.32 -3.15 -29.79
CA LEU A 30 -10.31 -2.26 -29.25
C LEU A 30 -10.93 -1.21 -28.31
N LEU A 31 -12.08 -0.64 -28.67
CA LEU A 31 -12.82 0.29 -27.82
C LEU A 31 -13.36 -0.40 -26.57
N THR A 32 -13.93 -1.60 -26.69
CA THR A 32 -14.42 -2.34 -25.51
C THR A 32 -13.28 -2.69 -24.56
N TRP A 33 -12.14 -3.16 -25.09
CA TRP A 33 -10.94 -3.40 -24.29
C TRP A 33 -10.45 -2.12 -23.62
N THR A 34 -10.42 -0.99 -24.33
CA THR A 34 -9.99 0.31 -23.78
C THR A 34 -10.89 0.77 -22.64
N ILE A 35 -12.21 0.63 -22.77
CA ILE A 35 -13.16 1.00 -21.71
C ILE A 35 -12.96 0.10 -20.48
N MET A 36 -12.82 -1.22 -20.67
CA MET A 36 -12.53 -2.14 -19.56
C MET A 36 -11.21 -1.78 -18.87
N ALA A 37 -10.16 -1.52 -19.65
CA ALA A 37 -8.87 -1.12 -19.13
C ALA A 37 -8.96 0.18 -18.31
N LEU A 38 -9.67 1.19 -18.81
CA LEU A 38 -9.87 2.46 -18.11
C LEU A 38 -10.59 2.28 -16.76
N VAL A 39 -11.62 1.43 -16.70
CA VAL A 39 -12.37 1.15 -15.46
C VAL A 39 -11.47 0.50 -14.41
N VAL A 40 -10.73 -0.56 -14.79
CA VAL A 40 -9.82 -1.25 -13.86
C VAL A 40 -8.67 -0.34 -13.42
N TRP A 41 -8.12 0.44 -14.36
CA TRP A 41 -7.06 1.40 -14.05
C TRP A 41 -7.54 2.45 -13.06
N TRP A 42 -8.72 3.02 -13.28
CA TRP A 42 -9.32 3.98 -12.34
C TRP A 42 -9.53 3.37 -10.95
N ASP A 43 -10.09 2.17 -10.85
CA ASP A 43 -10.29 1.48 -9.57
C ASP A 43 -8.96 1.14 -8.87
N THR A 44 -7.93 0.77 -9.63
CA THR A 44 -6.57 0.55 -9.11
C THR A 44 -6.02 1.83 -8.46
N TRP A 45 -6.04 2.95 -9.19
CA TRP A 45 -5.56 4.24 -8.66
C TRP A 45 -6.39 4.76 -7.50
N ARG A 46 -7.71 4.54 -7.54
CA ARG A 46 -8.60 4.84 -6.43
C ARG A 46 -8.17 4.07 -5.18
N THR A 47 -7.95 2.76 -5.30
CA THR A 47 -7.51 1.89 -4.19
C THR A 47 -6.17 2.32 -3.60
N ILE A 48 -5.19 2.66 -4.45
CA ILE A 48 -3.89 3.16 -4.01
C ILE A 48 -4.04 4.46 -3.22
N ASN A 49 -4.80 5.43 -3.76
CA ASN A 49 -4.99 6.73 -3.13
C ASN A 49 -5.78 6.64 -1.81
N GLU A 50 -6.84 5.84 -1.76
CA GLU A 50 -7.61 5.58 -0.53
C GLU A 50 -6.72 4.92 0.52
N GLY A 51 -5.94 3.90 0.13
CA GLY A 51 -5.00 3.23 1.02
C GLY A 51 -3.95 4.16 1.59
N GLN A 52 -3.36 5.03 0.76
CA GLN A 52 -2.40 6.03 1.23
C GLN A 52 -3.02 7.02 2.22
N LYS A 53 -4.18 7.59 1.88
CA LYS A 53 -4.88 8.55 2.76
C LYS A 53 -5.26 7.93 4.10
N ALA A 54 -5.80 6.72 4.06
CA ALA A 54 -6.16 5.97 5.27
C ALA A 54 -4.93 5.64 6.11
N ALA A 55 -3.83 5.20 5.49
CA ALA A 55 -2.58 4.92 6.19
C ALA A 55 -2.02 6.17 6.87
N TYR A 56 -2.02 7.33 6.21
CA TYR A 56 -1.59 8.59 6.84
C TYR A 56 -2.50 8.99 8.01
N ALA A 57 -3.82 8.81 7.89
CA ALA A 57 -4.76 9.09 8.98
C ALA A 57 -4.48 8.20 10.20
N VAL A 58 -4.29 6.89 10.00
CA VAL A 58 -3.95 5.96 11.08
C VAL A 58 -2.58 6.28 11.68
N ALA A 59 -1.57 6.58 10.87
CA ALA A 59 -0.25 6.98 11.37
C ALA A 59 -0.33 8.25 12.25
N ASP A 60 -1.15 9.22 11.85
CA ASP A 60 -1.41 10.41 12.67
C ASP A 60 -2.12 10.07 13.99
N LEU A 61 -3.15 9.22 13.96
CA LEU A 61 -3.86 8.77 15.17
C LEU A 61 -2.92 8.08 16.16
N VAL A 62 -2.05 7.18 15.67
CA VAL A 62 -1.07 6.47 16.49
C VAL A 62 -0.02 7.45 17.05
N SER A 63 0.46 8.41 16.25
CA SER A 63 1.49 9.38 16.68
C SER A 63 1.08 10.26 17.87
N ARG A 64 -0.23 10.38 18.12
CA ARG A 64 -0.79 11.19 19.21
C ARG A 64 -1.01 10.40 20.51
N GLN A 65 -0.80 9.08 20.49
CA GLN A 65 -0.93 8.25 21.69
C GLN A 65 0.37 8.22 22.48
N LYS A 66 0.27 8.11 23.80
CA LYS A 66 1.42 7.83 24.67
C LYS A 66 1.66 6.33 24.78
N GLU A 67 0.57 5.65 25.12
CA GLU A 67 0.51 4.22 25.38
C GLU A 67 -0.60 3.64 24.50
N VAL A 68 -0.32 2.54 23.83
CA VAL A 68 -1.28 1.78 23.01
C VAL A 68 -1.41 0.38 23.57
N ASP A 69 -2.61 -0.20 23.53
CA ASP A 69 -2.84 -1.60 23.86
C ASP A 69 -3.20 -2.41 22.61
N MET A 70 -3.35 -3.73 22.76
CA MET A 70 -3.74 -4.59 21.64
C MET A 70 -5.16 -4.29 21.12
N ASN A 71 -6.07 -3.80 21.97
CA ASN A 71 -7.41 -3.39 21.53
C ASN A 71 -7.35 -2.17 20.61
N PHE A 72 -6.51 -1.18 20.94
CA PHE A 72 -6.26 -0.02 20.10
C PHE A 72 -5.68 -0.44 18.76
N ILE A 73 -4.65 -1.31 18.76
CA ILE A 73 -4.03 -1.80 17.52
C ILE A 73 -5.04 -2.54 16.65
N ASN A 74 -5.85 -3.45 17.23
CA ASN A 74 -6.91 -4.14 16.51
C ASN A 74 -7.98 -3.15 15.99
N GLY A 75 -8.33 -2.13 16.78
CA GLY A 75 -9.25 -1.08 16.37
C GLY A 75 -8.73 -0.22 15.21
N MET A 76 -7.41 -0.01 15.11
CA MET A 76 -6.82 0.71 13.97
C MET A 76 -7.01 -0.03 12.65
N GLU A 77 -7.04 -1.37 12.66
CA GLU A 77 -7.40 -2.15 11.47
C GLU A 77 -8.84 -1.86 11.04
N THR A 78 -9.77 -1.85 11.99
CA THR A 78 -11.18 -1.52 11.72
C THR A 78 -11.34 -0.09 11.18
N VAL A 79 -10.58 0.87 11.71
CA VAL A 79 -10.56 2.25 11.18
C VAL A 79 -10.05 2.27 9.74
N MET A 80 -8.96 1.57 9.46
CA MET A 80 -8.38 1.47 8.13
C MET A 80 -9.37 0.83 7.13
N GLU A 81 -10.02 -0.27 7.51
CA GLU A 81 -11.06 -0.94 6.71
C GLU A 81 -12.27 -0.04 6.47
N GLY A 82 -12.69 0.72 7.48
CA GLY A 82 -13.78 1.69 7.37
C GLY A 82 -13.45 2.85 6.43
N LEU A 83 -12.23 3.39 6.49
CA LEU A 83 -11.78 4.49 5.63
C LEU A 83 -11.62 4.07 4.17
N MET A 84 -11.25 2.81 3.93
CA MET A 84 -11.11 2.27 2.57
C MET A 84 -12.39 1.63 2.03
N GLU A 85 -13.44 1.48 2.86
CA GLU A 85 -14.65 0.70 2.56
C GLU A 85 -14.35 -0.73 2.07
N ARG A 86 -13.27 -1.34 2.58
CA ARG A 86 -12.74 -2.64 2.13
C ARG A 86 -12.39 -3.53 3.32
N PRO A 87 -13.36 -4.28 3.87
CA PRO A 87 -13.13 -5.16 5.01
C PRO A 87 -12.33 -6.41 4.64
N ASN A 88 -11.55 -6.94 5.58
CA ASN A 88 -10.83 -8.23 5.52
C ASN A 88 -9.73 -8.36 4.45
N VAL A 89 -9.42 -7.31 3.70
CA VAL A 89 -8.35 -7.32 2.68
C VAL A 89 -7.11 -6.53 3.09
N ILE A 90 -7.13 -5.99 4.31
CA ILE A 90 -6.08 -5.14 4.85
C ILE A 90 -5.31 -5.92 5.91
N SER A 91 -3.99 -5.74 5.91
CA SER A 91 -3.09 -6.12 6.98
C SER A 91 -2.20 -4.93 7.29
N MET A 92 -1.90 -4.70 8.56
CA MET A 92 -1.07 -3.56 8.97
C MET A 92 -0.14 -3.93 10.11
N ARG A 93 0.97 -3.21 10.21
CA ARG A 93 1.96 -3.39 11.29
C ARG A 93 2.37 -2.02 11.80
N ILE A 94 2.29 -1.86 13.12
CA ILE A 94 2.71 -0.65 13.82
C ILE A 94 3.99 -1.00 14.57
N THR A 95 5.04 -0.23 14.30
CA THR A 95 6.38 -0.44 14.83
C THR A 95 6.88 0.88 15.41
N SER A 96 7.19 0.90 16.70
CA SER A 96 7.81 2.05 17.37
C SER A 96 9.27 1.75 17.66
N VAL A 97 10.15 2.66 17.26
CA VAL A 97 11.61 2.52 17.42
C VAL A 97 12.22 3.80 17.95
N ARG A 98 13.32 3.67 18.68
CA ARG A 98 14.12 4.78 19.17
C ARG A 98 15.49 4.76 18.53
N TRP A 99 16.00 5.92 18.19
CA TRP A 99 17.35 6.08 17.67
C TRP A 99 18.31 6.42 18.80
N THR A 100 19.48 5.78 18.78
CA THR A 100 20.57 6.08 19.70
C THR A 100 21.86 6.20 18.91
N TYR A 101 22.56 7.31 19.09
CA TYR A 101 23.89 7.56 18.53
C TYR A 101 24.93 7.40 19.63
N ASP A 102 25.94 6.58 19.37
CA ASP A 102 27.13 6.40 20.21
C ASP A 102 28.23 7.32 19.65
N GLU A 103 28.51 8.41 20.37
CA GLU A 103 29.53 9.39 19.99
C GLU A 103 30.95 8.82 19.99
N ILE A 104 31.23 7.83 20.85
CA ILE A 104 32.58 7.24 20.96
C ILE A 104 32.86 6.33 19.77
N ARG A 105 31.85 5.57 19.33
CA ARG A 105 31.96 4.65 18.20
C ARG A 105 31.60 5.30 16.86
N GLU A 106 31.09 6.52 16.89
CA GLU A 106 30.51 7.23 15.74
C GLU A 106 29.43 6.41 15.01
N THR A 107 28.70 5.56 15.74
CA THR A 107 27.68 4.66 15.18
C THR A 107 26.30 4.93 15.75
N GLY A 108 25.27 4.92 14.90
CA GLY A 108 23.88 5.02 15.31
C GLY A 108 23.09 3.72 15.10
N ARG A 109 22.24 3.35 16.04
CA ARG A 109 21.40 2.14 16.00
C ARG A 109 19.96 2.44 16.42
N TYR A 110 19.02 1.71 15.81
CA TYR A 110 17.64 1.68 16.29
C TYR A 110 17.49 0.64 17.39
N SER A 111 16.86 1.03 18.50
CA SER A 111 16.33 0.12 19.50
C SER A 111 14.83 -0.05 19.32
N MET A 112 14.37 -1.28 19.54
CA MET A 112 12.98 -1.65 19.36
C MET A 112 12.17 -1.26 20.59
N ILE A 113 11.10 -0.49 20.43
CA ILE A 113 10.15 -0.24 21.52
C ILE A 113 9.04 -1.30 21.47
N PHE A 114 8.33 -1.41 20.34
CA PHE A 114 7.39 -2.50 20.10
C PHE A 114 7.08 -2.64 18.61
N SER A 115 6.78 -3.87 18.15
CA SER A 115 6.20 -4.12 16.83
C SER A 115 5.01 -5.04 17.01
N ARG A 116 3.86 -4.64 16.49
CA ARG A 116 2.61 -5.40 16.59
C ARG A 116 1.78 -5.27 15.32
N SER A 117 1.15 -6.37 14.97
CA SER A 117 0.16 -6.46 13.90
C SER A 117 -1.19 -6.81 14.53
N PRO A 118 -2.30 -6.22 14.08
CA PRO A 118 -3.64 -6.68 14.41
C PRO A 118 -3.77 -8.17 14.13
N ASN A 119 -4.35 -8.90 15.07
CA ASN A 119 -4.62 -10.34 14.96
C ASN A 119 -3.41 -11.22 14.57
N GLY A 120 -2.18 -10.72 14.70
CA GLY A 120 -0.97 -11.44 14.28
C GLY A 120 -0.87 -11.72 12.77
N LYS A 121 -1.59 -10.97 11.92
CA LYS A 121 -1.58 -11.17 10.44
C LYS A 121 -0.19 -11.03 9.82
N LEU A 122 0.67 -10.20 10.42
CA LEU A 122 2.03 -9.95 9.97
C LEU A 122 3.02 -10.23 11.09
N THR A 123 4.17 -10.78 10.73
CA THR A 123 5.26 -11.04 11.66
C THR A 123 5.75 -9.72 12.27
N PRO A 124 5.88 -9.61 13.60
CA PRO A 124 6.49 -8.46 14.25
C PRO A 124 7.93 -8.24 13.78
N LEU A 125 8.34 -6.99 13.65
CA LEU A 125 9.73 -6.63 13.36
C LEU A 125 10.61 -6.72 14.60
N THR A 126 11.87 -7.09 14.39
CA THR A 126 12.94 -7.03 15.37
C THR A 126 13.81 -5.80 15.17
N ALA A 127 14.62 -5.46 16.17
CA ALA A 127 15.63 -4.39 16.02
C ALA A 127 16.60 -4.67 14.86
N SER A 128 16.92 -5.94 14.60
CA SER A 128 17.81 -6.34 13.50
C SER A 128 17.21 -6.00 12.14
N ASP A 129 15.93 -6.35 11.93
CA ASP A 129 15.22 -6.08 10.67
C ASP A 129 15.19 -4.57 10.38
N VAL A 130 14.96 -3.75 11.42
CA VAL A 130 14.96 -2.29 11.27
C VAL A 130 16.34 -1.75 10.90
N ASN A 131 17.40 -2.23 11.57
CA ASN A 131 18.76 -1.73 11.33
C ASN A 131 19.35 -2.20 10.00
N ASN A 132 19.04 -3.41 9.56
CA ASN A 132 19.62 -4.01 8.35
C ASN A 132 18.80 -3.67 7.10
N ASP A 133 17.47 -3.77 7.18
CA ASP A 133 16.61 -3.75 5.99
C ASP A 133 15.89 -2.41 5.81
N LEU A 134 15.44 -1.78 6.91
CA LEU A 134 14.57 -0.59 6.84
C LEU A 134 15.28 0.74 7.05
N ARG A 135 16.54 0.71 7.48
CA ARG A 135 17.34 1.90 7.83
C ARG A 135 17.36 2.96 6.72
N HIS A 136 17.40 2.54 5.46
CA HIS A 136 17.46 3.45 4.31
C HIS A 136 16.13 4.17 4.02
N LEU A 137 15.01 3.70 4.58
CA LEU A 137 13.68 4.30 4.43
C LEU A 137 13.33 5.27 5.56
N ILE A 138 14.11 5.27 6.64
CA ILE A 138 13.87 6.12 7.81
C ILE A 138 14.75 7.37 7.69
N PRO A 139 14.19 8.59 7.81
CA PRO A 139 14.98 9.81 7.82
C PRO A 139 16.00 9.85 8.95
N VAL A 140 17.08 10.63 8.78
CA VAL A 140 18.09 10.83 9.82
C VAL A 140 17.44 11.50 11.05
N MET A 141 17.69 10.94 12.23
CA MET A 141 17.15 11.41 13.50
C MET A 141 18.26 11.79 14.47
N ASN A 142 17.94 12.68 15.42
CA ASN A 142 18.86 13.00 16.50
C ASN A 142 18.84 11.89 17.58
N SER A 143 19.94 11.73 18.31
CA SER A 143 20.04 10.73 19.38
C SER A 143 18.93 10.93 20.41
N GLY A 144 18.27 9.84 20.80
CA GLY A 144 17.15 9.84 21.75
C GLY A 144 15.77 10.07 21.12
N GLU A 145 15.70 10.48 19.85
CA GLU A 145 14.41 10.63 19.15
C GLU A 145 13.77 9.26 18.88
N SER A 146 12.44 9.23 18.88
CA SER A 146 11.68 8.04 18.48
C SER A 146 10.80 8.31 17.28
N THR A 147 10.46 7.25 16.55
CA THR A 147 9.54 7.30 15.42
C THR A 147 8.64 6.08 15.43
N VAL A 148 7.42 6.29 14.95
CA VAL A 148 6.46 5.24 14.67
C VAL A 148 6.43 5.01 13.16
N ILE A 149 6.55 3.75 12.80
CA ILE A 149 6.48 3.23 11.45
C ILE A 149 5.15 2.50 11.33
N LEU A 150 4.34 2.93 10.37
CA LEU A 150 3.14 2.23 9.95
C LEU A 150 3.40 1.59 8.58
N GLU A 151 3.23 0.28 8.53
CA GLU A 151 3.22 -0.47 7.29
C GLU A 151 1.83 -1.03 7.04
N THR A 152 1.33 -0.92 5.81
CA THR A 152 0.03 -1.46 5.42
C THR A 152 0.15 -2.26 4.14
N TRP A 153 -0.59 -3.35 4.03
CA TRP A 153 -0.73 -4.19 2.86
C TRP A 153 -2.21 -4.32 2.53
N THR A 154 -2.60 -3.89 1.34
CA THR A 154 -3.96 -4.01 0.83
C THR A 154 -3.95 -4.93 -0.37
N LYS A 155 -4.67 -6.07 -0.28
CA LYS A 155 -4.82 -6.99 -1.41
C LYS A 155 -5.76 -6.41 -2.46
N TYR A 156 -5.33 -6.37 -3.71
CA TYR A 156 -6.11 -5.88 -4.83
C TYR A 156 -6.42 -6.99 -5.85
N TYR A 157 -7.69 -7.11 -6.21
CA TYR A 157 -8.19 -8.06 -7.20
C TYR A 157 -8.87 -7.29 -8.35
N PRO A 158 -8.27 -7.23 -9.55
CA PRO A 158 -8.87 -6.55 -10.69
C PRO A 158 -10.11 -7.32 -11.19
N ALA A 159 -11.14 -6.59 -11.62
CA ALA A 159 -12.37 -7.19 -12.13
C ALA A 159 -12.22 -7.86 -13.51
N PHE A 160 -11.24 -7.43 -14.30
CA PHE A 160 -10.96 -7.94 -15.65
C PHE A 160 -9.45 -8.08 -15.86
N ASP A 161 -9.05 -9.05 -16.69
CA ASP A 161 -7.66 -9.17 -17.13
C ASP A 161 -7.37 -8.16 -18.26
N VAL A 162 -6.82 -7.02 -17.86
CA VAL A 162 -6.40 -5.92 -18.74
C VAL A 162 -4.91 -5.62 -18.61
N GLY A 163 -4.12 -6.62 -18.15
CA GLY A 163 -2.68 -6.47 -17.94
C GLY A 163 -2.26 -5.96 -16.56
N ILE A 164 -3.18 -5.85 -15.61
CA ILE A 164 -2.88 -5.59 -14.19
C ILE A 164 -3.03 -6.91 -13.43
N PRO A 165 -1.96 -7.45 -12.80
CA PRO A 165 -2.06 -8.67 -12.02
C PRO A 165 -2.66 -8.42 -10.62
N VAL A 166 -3.11 -9.49 -9.97
CA VAL A 166 -3.41 -9.49 -8.53
C VAL A 166 -2.12 -9.11 -7.78
N SER A 167 -2.21 -8.10 -6.92
CA SER A 167 -1.04 -7.58 -6.22
C SER A 167 -1.41 -6.98 -4.85
N ASP A 168 -0.39 -6.80 -4.00
CA ASP A 168 -0.54 -6.13 -2.72
C ASP A 168 -0.03 -4.70 -2.84
N PHE A 169 -0.89 -3.72 -2.57
CA PHE A 169 -0.47 -2.33 -2.44
C PHE A 169 0.08 -2.09 -1.05
N ARG A 170 1.33 -1.61 -0.99
CA ARG A 170 2.08 -1.42 0.25
C ARG A 170 2.29 0.06 0.51
N ASN A 171 2.08 0.48 1.75
CA ASN A 171 2.48 1.80 2.23
C ASN A 171 3.45 1.66 3.39
N PHE A 172 4.45 2.53 3.41
CA PHE A 172 5.44 2.64 4.48
C PHE A 172 5.47 4.10 4.92
N ILE A 173 5.00 4.38 6.13
CA ILE A 173 4.86 5.73 6.65
C ILE A 173 5.66 5.84 7.94
N VAL A 174 6.55 6.81 7.99
CA VAL A 174 7.38 7.12 9.15
C VAL A 174 6.91 8.44 9.73
N THR A 175 6.50 8.43 11.00
CA THR A 175 5.96 9.60 11.68
C THR A 175 6.60 9.75 13.05
N LYS A 176 6.99 10.97 13.42
CA LYS A 176 7.41 11.27 14.79
C LYS A 176 6.20 11.35 15.72
N PRO A 177 6.26 10.83 16.95
CA PRO A 177 5.23 11.07 17.94
C PRO A 177 5.01 12.57 18.16
N ARG A 178 3.75 13.01 18.24
CA ARG A 178 3.41 14.44 18.25
C ARG A 178 3.41 15.06 19.64
N PHE A 179 2.91 14.33 20.64
CA PHE A 179 2.67 14.87 21.99
C PHE A 179 3.57 14.26 23.06
N TYR A 180 4.24 13.15 22.76
CA TYR A 180 5.03 12.37 23.71
C TYR A 180 6.40 12.03 23.13
N LEU A 181 7.35 11.65 23.97
CA LEU A 181 8.70 11.27 23.52
C LEU A 181 8.72 9.98 22.72
N SER A 182 7.81 9.04 23.02
CA SER A 182 7.63 7.78 22.30
C SER A 182 6.25 7.22 22.51
N VAL A 183 5.77 6.46 21.51
CA VAL A 183 4.61 5.57 21.66
C VAL A 183 5.12 4.23 22.14
N CYS A 184 4.50 3.65 23.17
CA CYS A 184 4.85 2.32 23.64
C CYS A 184 3.61 1.47 23.94
N LEU A 185 3.84 0.16 24.02
CA LEU A 185 2.80 -0.83 24.19
C LEU A 185 2.54 -1.08 25.67
N SER A 186 1.30 -0.91 26.11
CA SER A 186 0.86 -1.26 27.46
C SER A 186 0.38 -2.71 27.44
N GLU A 187 1.25 -3.64 27.88
CA GLU A 187 0.85 -5.02 28.16
C GLU A 187 0.82 -5.20 29.69
N ASN A 188 -0.31 -5.67 30.22
CA ASN A 188 -0.49 -6.03 31.64
C ASN A 188 -0.14 -4.94 32.67
N MET A 189 -0.59 -3.69 32.46
CA MET A 189 -0.39 -2.58 33.42
C MET A 189 1.07 -2.26 33.76
N THR A 190 2.05 -2.80 33.01
CA THR A 190 3.43 -2.34 33.12
C THR A 190 3.53 -0.98 32.43
N PRO A 191 3.90 0.09 33.15
CA PRO A 191 4.12 1.39 32.52
C PRO A 191 5.20 1.24 31.46
N CYS A 192 5.11 2.03 30.39
CA CYS A 192 6.23 2.22 29.48
C CYS A 192 7.49 2.55 30.27
N GLU A 193 8.38 1.58 30.46
CA GLU A 193 9.69 1.86 30.99
C GLU A 193 10.39 2.70 29.92
N SER A 194 10.62 3.97 30.23
CA SER A 194 11.48 4.81 29.41
C SER A 194 12.78 4.04 29.28
N ALA A 195 13.06 3.45 28.11
CA ALA A 195 14.32 2.77 27.85
C ALA A 195 15.46 3.78 28.06
N ALA A 196 15.93 3.83 29.30
CA ALA A 196 16.96 4.68 29.83
C ALA A 196 18.08 3.73 30.22
N SER A 197 19.03 3.61 29.31
CA SER A 197 20.40 3.19 29.58
C SER A 197 21.25 3.61 28.38
#